data_AF-A0A2V6R6C1-F1
#
_entry.id   AF-A0A2V6R6C1-F1
#
_cell.length_a   1.000
_cell.length_b   1.000
_cell.length_c   1.000
_cell.angle_alpha   90.00
_cell.angle_beta   90.00
_cell.angle_gamma   90.00
#
_symmetry.space_group_name_H-M   'P 1'
#
loop_
_entity.id
_entity.type
_entity.pdbx_description
1 polymer ?
#
loop_
_entity_poly.entity_id
_entity_poly.type
_entity_poly.pdbx_seq_one_letter_code
_entity_poly.pdbx_strand_id
1 'polypeptide(L)' 'MIRRLPSGQYRLYSKSRDPRTGKRRSLGTFPTRAAAERHERAIQFFKRHGGRGSALTRALSRRRT' A
#
# COMPACT_ATOMS: atom_id res chain seq x y z
N MET A 1 4.48 4.12 5.53
CA MET A 1 5.76 3.87 6.25
C MET A 1 6.92 4.12 5.30
N ILE A 2 7.78 5.08 5.60
CA ILE A 2 8.87 5.51 4.71
C ILE A 2 10.20 5.13 5.36
N ARG A 3 11.09 4.48 4.59
CA ARG A 3 12.44 4.09 5.02
C ARG A 3 13.48 4.77 4.13
N ARG A 4 14.52 5.36 4.72
CA ARG A 4 15.69 5.85 3.97
C ARG A 4 16.56 4.67 3.54
N LEU A 5 17.06 4.70 2.30
CA LEU A 5 17.99 3.73 1.75
C LEU A 5 19.42 4.25 1.85
N PRO A 6 20.44 3.36 1.84
CA PRO A 6 21.84 3.78 1.77
C PRO A 6 22.15 4.63 0.52
N SER A 7 21.43 4.40 -0.58
CA SER A 7 21.51 5.19 -1.81
C SER A 7 20.97 6.63 -1.69
N GLY A 8 20.55 7.06 -0.49
CA GLY A 8 19.96 8.39 -0.26
C GLY A 8 18.47 8.51 -0.62
N GLN A 9 17.91 7.54 -1.33
CA GLN A 9 16.50 7.51 -1.71
C GLN A 9 15.59 7.06 -0.56
N TYR A 10 14.28 7.25 -0.73
CA TYR A 10 13.25 6.94 0.25
C TYR A 10 12.29 5.88 -0.29
N ARG A 11 12.19 4.74 0.37
CA ARG A 11 11.25 3.68 -0.02
C ARG A 11 9.98 3.76 0.81
N LEU A 12 8.82 3.75 0.15
CA LEU A 12 7.51 3.64 0.80
C LEU A 12 7.11 2.18 0.88
N TYR A 13 6.76 1.73 2.08
CA TYR A 13 6.17 0.42 2.34
C TYR A 13 4.70 0.51 2.73
N SER A 14 3.96 -0.55 2.42
CA SER A 14 2.59 -0.73 2.88
C SER A 14 2.49 -0.70 4.41
N LYS A 15 1.38 -0.11 4.91
CA LYS A 15 1.07 -0.12 6.35
C LYS A 15 0.71 -1.51 6.85
N SER A 16 0.08 -2.34 6.01
CA SER A 16 -0.23 -3.73 6.33
C SER A 16 0.92 -4.66 5.93
N ARG A 17 1.14 -5.70 6.73
CA ARG A 17 2.00 -6.83 6.38
C ARG A 17 1.18 -7.85 5.61
N ASP A 18 1.82 -8.56 4.70
CA ASP A 18 1.25 -9.74 4.07
C ASP A 18 1.06 -10.84 5.13
N PRO A 19 -0.14 -11.42 5.30
CA PRO A 19 -0.39 -12.45 6.29
C PRO A 19 0.36 -13.76 6.01
N ARG A 20 0.70 -14.05 4.74
CA ARG A 20 1.37 -15.29 4.35
C ARG A 20 2.87 -15.22 4.55
N THR A 21 3.48 -14.09 4.18
CA THR A 21 4.93 -13.93 4.17
C THR A 21 5.45 -13.06 5.32
N GLY A 22 4.58 -12.34 6.02
CA GLY A 22 4.95 -11.36 7.05
C GLY A 22 5.60 -10.09 6.50
N LYS A 23 5.87 -10.02 5.19
CA LYS A 23 6.62 -8.94 4.56
C LYS A 23 5.69 -7.77 4.19
N ARG A 24 6.25 -6.56 4.19
CA ARG A 24 5.55 -5.37 3.69
C ARG A 24 5.80 -5.23 2.20
N ARG A 25 4.78 -4.80 1.45
CA ARG A 25 4.90 -4.55 0.01
C ARG A 25 5.60 -3.22 -0.21
N SER A 26 6.54 -3.18 -1.15
CA SER A 26 7.13 -1.92 -1.63
C SER A 26 6.11 -1.21 -2.51
N LEU A 27 5.79 0.04 -2.18
CA LEU A 27 4.84 0.88 -2.91
C LEU A 27 5.54 1.90 -3.83
N GLY A 28 6.87 1.95 -3.78
CA GLY A 28 7.68 2.84 -4.61
C GLY A 28 8.95 3.27 -3.92
N THR A 29 9.89 3.78 -4.71
CA THR A 29 11.10 4.44 -4.21
C THR A 29 11.10 5.87 -4.76
N PHE A 30 11.40 6.85 -3.91
CA PHE A 30 11.26 8.26 -4.16
C PHE A 30 12.59 8.97 -3.87
N PRO A 31 12.93 10.03 -4.63
CA PRO A 31 14.17 10.77 -4.41
C PRO A 31 14.15 11.58 -3.12
N THR A 32 12.98 12.02 -2.65
CA THR A 32 12.83 12.85 -1.45
C THR A 32 11.78 12.29 -0.49
N ARG A 33 11.94 12.61 0.80
CA ARG A 33 10.97 12.25 1.84
C ARG A 33 9.59 12.86 1.56
N ALA A 34 9.56 14.13 1.16
CA ALA A 34 8.33 14.84 0.85
C ALA A 34 7.55 14.21 -0.33
N ALA A 35 8.24 13.71 -1.35
CA ALA A 35 7.60 12.97 -2.43
C ALA A 35 6.93 11.68 -1.94
N ALA A 36 7.61 10.91 -1.08
CA ALA A 36 7.06 9.70 -0.48
C ALA A 36 5.84 9.99 0.43
N GLU A 37 5.87 11.09 1.19
CA GLU A 37 4.77 11.50 2.06
C GLU A 37 3.52 11.93 1.27
N ARG A 38 3.71 12.72 0.21
CA ARG A 38 2.61 13.09 -0.70
C ARG A 38 1.95 11.86 -1.31
N HIS A 39 2.76 10.88 -1.76
CA HIS A 39 2.25 9.64 -2.32
C HIS A 39 1.50 8.79 -1.27
N GLU A 40 1.97 8.72 -0.03
CA GLU A 40 1.24 8.05 1.05
C GLU A 40 -0.12 8.72 1.28
N ARG A 41 -0.17 10.05 1.35
CA ARG A 41 -1.43 10.79 1.53
C ARG A 41 -2.42 10.50 0.40
N ALA A 42 -1.94 10.49 -0.86
CA ALA A 42 -2.77 10.14 -2.02
C ALA A 42 -3.32 8.71 -1.92
N ILE A 43 -2.50 7.73 -1.52
CA ILE A 43 -2.96 6.35 -1.29
C ILE A 43 -4.02 6.29 -0.20
N GLN A 44 -3.83 6.99 0.91
CA GLN A 44 -4.80 6.97 2.01
C GLN A 44 -6.10 7.66 1.63
N PHE A 45 -6.01 8.77 0.90
CA PHE A 45 -7.18 9.43 0.33
C PHE A 45 -7.97 8.47 -0.57
N PHE A 46 -7.31 7.82 -1.52
CA PHE A 46 -7.95 6.85 -2.40
C PHE A 46 -8.58 5.68 -1.63
N LYS A 47 -7.91 5.15 -0.61
CA LYS A 47 -8.47 4.08 0.24
C LYS A 47 -9.70 4.51 1.04
N ARG A 48 -9.72 5.74 1.55
CA ARG A 48 -10.83 6.27 2.34
C ARG A 48 -12.03 6.67 1.47
N HIS A 49 -11.78 7.22 0.28
CA HIS A 49 -12.82 7.82 -0.56
C HIS A 49 -13.21 6.97 -1.78
N GLY A 50 -12.27 6.26 -2.42
CA GLY A 50 -12.49 5.44 -3.61
C GLY A 50 -12.50 3.93 -3.37
N GLY A 51 -12.37 3.50 -2.10
CA GLY A 51 -12.06 2.12 -1.71
C GLY A 51 -13.09 1.44 -0.83
N ARG A 52 -14.39 1.79 -0.93
CA ARG A 52 -15.41 0.78 -0.59
C ARG A 52 -15.35 -0.24 -1.71
N GLY A 53 -14.73 -1.38 -1.43
CA GLY A 53 -14.68 -2.48 -2.38
C GLY A 53 -16.07 -2.72 -2.96
N SER A 54 -16.18 -2.62 -4.28
CA SER A 54 -16.77 -3.68 -5.10
C SER A 54 -17.51 -4.71 -4.24
N ALA A 55 -18.83 -4.51 -4.10
CA ALA A 55 -19.74 -5.58 -3.73
C ALA A 55 -19.68 -6.75 -4.74
N LEU A 56 -18.96 -6.59 -5.86
CA LEU A 56 -18.77 -7.59 -6.91
C LEU A 56 -17.65 -8.61 -6.64
N THR A 57 -16.75 -8.41 -5.67
CA THR A 57 -15.65 -9.38 -5.39
C THR A 57 -15.87 -10.23 -4.14
N ARG A 58 -17.01 -10.09 -3.44
CA ARG A 58 -17.37 -10.94 -2.29
C ARG A 58 -18.40 -12.03 -2.60
N ALA A 59 -18.84 -12.16 -3.87
CA ALA A 59 -19.82 -13.17 -4.29
C ALA A 59 -19.21 -14.45 -4.90
N LEU A 60 -17.91 -14.49 -5.22
CA LEU A 60 -17.29 -15.64 -5.89
C LEU A 60 -16.46 -16.55 -4.97
N SER A 61 -16.31 -16.22 -3.68
CA SER A 61 -15.62 -17.09 -2.70
C SER A 61 -16.56 -18.00 -1.91
N ARG A 62 -17.86 -18.03 -2.23
CA ARG A 62 -18.87 -18.90 -1.58
C ARG A 62 -19.46 -19.99 -2.49
N ARG A 63 -18.79 -20.34 -3.59
CA ARG A 63 -19.13 -21.52 -4.42
C ARG A 63 -17.89 -22.34 -4.73
N ARG A 64 -17.29 -22.93 -3.70
CA ARG A 64 -16.43 -24.11 -3.78
C ARG A 64 -16.54 -24.85 -2.44
N THR A 65 -17.69 -25.48 -2.25
CA THR A 65 -17.87 -26.71 -1.48
C THR A 65 -18.36 -27.74 -2.46
#